data_AF-A0A7C9ADC3-F1
#
_entry.id   AF-A0A7C9ADC3-F1
#
_cell.length_a   1.000
_cell.length_b   1.000
_cell.length_c   1.000
_cell.angle_alpha   90.00
_cell.angle_beta   90.00
_cell.angle_gamma   90.00
#
_symmetry.space_group_name_H-M   'P 1'
#
loop_
_entity.id
_entity.type
_entity.pdbx_description
1 polymer ?
#
loop_
_entity_poly.entity_id
_entity_poly.type
_entity_poly.pdbx_seq_one_letter_code
_entity_poly.pdbx_strand_id
1 'polypeptide(L)'
;TSRGDILLKVKGSRDDIERLVKALKLKSLDFRVKQKGRVFWLGFLGSNSTCFWRLIEPYILDGLKDFLRAGGEASENGASDTWSSRFDSDSDPAFSDSDFQ
;
A
#
# COMPACT_ATOMS: atom_id res chain seq x y z
N THR A 1 13.13 -9.61 10.68
CA THR A 1 12.98 -9.64 9.20
C THR A 1 14.37 -9.63 8.62
N SER A 2 14.63 -10.51 7.66
CA SER A 2 15.86 -10.52 6.87
C SER A 2 15.84 -9.37 5.85
N ARG A 3 17.00 -9.02 5.28
CA ARG A 3 17.11 -8.01 4.21
C ARG A 3 16.31 -8.49 3.00
N GLY A 4 15.24 -7.78 2.65
CA GLY A 4 14.34 -8.14 1.54
C GLY A 4 12.99 -8.73 1.95
N ASP A 5 12.75 -8.97 3.24
CA ASP A 5 11.40 -9.26 3.72
C ASP A 5 10.53 -7.99 3.63
N ILE A 6 9.24 -8.17 3.32
CA ILE A 6 8.28 -7.07 3.20
C ILE A 6 7.31 -7.13 4.37
N LEU A 7 7.04 -5.97 4.95
CA LEU A 7 6.07 -5.82 6.02
C LEU A 7 5.10 -4.69 5.70
N LEU A 8 3.82 -5.02 5.53
CA LEU A 8 2.76 -4.03 5.30
C LEU A 8 1.98 -3.77 6.58
N LYS A 9 1.77 -2.50 6.89
CA LYS A 9 0.91 -2.03 7.98
C LYS A 9 -0.46 -1.67 7.40
N VAL A 10 -1.50 -2.41 7.79
CA VAL A 10 -2.87 -2.20 7.31
C VAL A 10 -3.78 -1.84 8.48
N LYS A 11 -4.61 -0.82 8.27
CA LYS A 11 -5.68 -0.42 9.19
C LYS A 11 -7.01 -0.72 8.52
N GLY A 12 -7.97 -1.26 9.26
CA GLY A 12 -9.28 -1.62 8.74
C GLY A 12 -10.08 -2.44 9.75
N SER A 13 -11.34 -2.73 9.41
CA SER A 13 -12.14 -3.69 10.17
C SER A 13 -11.60 -5.10 9.98
N ARG A 14 -11.99 -6.03 10.86
CA ARG A 14 -11.61 -7.44 10.70
C ARG A 14 -12.11 -8.02 9.37
N ASP A 15 -13.32 -7.65 8.95
CA ASP A 15 -13.93 -8.14 7.71
C ASP A 15 -13.17 -7.67 6.47
N ASP A 16 -12.72 -6.41 6.45
CA ASP A 16 -11.92 -5.86 5.36
C ASP A 16 -10.57 -6.60 5.25
N ILE A 17 -9.95 -6.89 6.40
CA ILE A 17 -8.70 -7.64 6.46
C ILE A 17 -8.91 -9.08 6.00
N GLU A 18 -10.01 -9.72 6.38
CA GLU A 18 -10.33 -11.08 5.90
C GLU A 18 -10.55 -11.12 4.38
N ARG A 19 -11.21 -10.11 3.81
CA ARG A 19 -11.36 -9.96 2.34
C ARG A 19 -10.00 -9.75 1.66
N LEU A 20 -9.16 -8.89 2.20
CA LEU A 20 -7.80 -8.66 1.71
C LEU A 20 -6.97 -9.95 1.75
N VAL A 21 -7.01 -10.68 2.87
CA VAL A 21 -6.28 -11.95 3.04
C VAL A 21 -6.73 -12.97 2.00
N LYS A 22 -8.05 -13.11 1.78
CA LYS A 22 -8.60 -13.99 0.75
C LYS A 22 -8.12 -13.59 -0.65
N ALA A 23 -8.18 -12.30 -0.98
CA ALA A 23 -7.76 -11.79 -2.29
C ALA A 23 -6.26 -12.04 -2.56
N LEU A 24 -5.40 -11.84 -1.56
CA LEU A 24 -3.96 -12.10 -1.70
C LEU A 24 -3.66 -13.60 -1.86
N LYS A 25 -4.35 -14.46 -1.11
CA LYS A 25 -4.22 -15.92 -1.25
C LYS A 25 -4.70 -16.42 -2.62
N LEU A 26 -5.76 -15.83 -3.18
CA LEU A 26 -6.21 -16.12 -4.56
C LEU A 26 -5.16 -15.77 -5.61
N LYS A 27 -4.26 -14.82 -5.32
CA LYS A 27 -3.10 -14.48 -6.15
C LYS A 27 -1.87 -15.33 -5.84
N SER A 28 -2.04 -16.46 -5.14
CA SER A 28 -0.98 -17.39 -4.76
C SER A 28 0.15 -16.76 -3.93
N LEU A 29 -0.15 -15.69 -3.19
CA LEU A 29 0.79 -15.11 -2.24
C LEU A 29 0.67 -15.80 -0.89
N ASP A 30 1.79 -16.27 -0.37
CA ASP A 30 1.91 -16.76 0.99
C ASP A 30 2.54 -15.71 1.91
N PHE A 31 1.98 -15.54 3.11
CA PHE A 31 2.35 -14.47 4.04
C PHE A 31 1.82 -14.74 5.45
N ARG A 32 2.38 -14.03 6.42
CA ARG A 32 1.98 -14.10 7.82
C ARG A 32 1.16 -12.88 8.20
N VAL A 33 0.09 -13.08 8.96
CA VAL A 33 -0.71 -11.99 9.53
C VAL A 33 -0.40 -11.90 11.03
N LYS A 34 -0.17 -10.68 11.52
CA LYS A 34 -0.07 -10.39 12.96
C LYS A 34 -0.93 -9.19 13.30
N GLN A 35 -1.86 -9.35 14.24
CA GLN A 35 -2.63 -8.22 14.77
C GLN A 35 -1.93 -7.63 15.99
N LYS A 36 -1.83 -6.30 16.04
CA LYS A 36 -1.38 -5.54 17.21
C LYS A 36 -2.34 -4.38 17.46
N GLY A 37 -3.23 -4.53 18.45
CA GLY A 37 -4.32 -3.59 18.68
C GLY A 37 -5.28 -3.53 17.49
N ARG A 38 -5.47 -2.33 16.93
CA ARG A 38 -6.31 -2.07 15.74
C ARG A 38 -5.56 -2.13 14.41
N VAL A 39 -4.29 -2.55 14.44
CA VAL A 39 -3.41 -2.60 13.26
C VAL A 39 -3.10 -4.04 12.93
N PHE A 40 -3.13 -4.36 11.64
CA PHE A 40 -2.76 -5.65 11.10
C PHE A 40 -1.46 -5.52 10.32
N TRP A 41 -0.57 -6.48 10.52
CA TRP A 41 0.71 -6.57 9.84
C TRP A 41 0.72 -7.78 8.93
N LEU A 42 1.06 -7.57 7.66
CA LEU A 42 1.22 -8.62 6.65
C LEU A 42 2.71 -8.75 6.34
N GLY A 43 3.30 -9.90 6.68
CA GLY A 43 4.71 -10.18 6.45
C GLY A 43 4.93 -11.18 5.32
N PHE A 44 5.66 -10.77 4.28
CA PHE A 44 6.13 -11.64 3.19
C PHE A 44 7.61 -11.91 3.42
N LEU A 45 7.96 -13.17 3.66
CA LEU A 45 9.31 -13.57 4.08
C LEU A 45 10.00 -14.38 3.00
N GLY A 46 11.30 -14.17 2.80
CA GLY A 46 12.11 -14.95 1.85
C GLY A 46 11.55 -14.93 0.42
N SER A 47 11.39 -16.09 -0.22
CA SER A 47 10.89 -16.17 -1.61
C SER A 47 9.49 -15.56 -1.79
N ASN A 48 8.68 -15.52 -0.73
CA ASN A 48 7.34 -14.92 -0.80
C ASN A 48 7.39 -13.40 -1.00
N SER A 49 8.47 -12.73 -0.57
CA SER A 49 8.64 -11.30 -0.83
C SER A 49 8.91 -11.03 -2.31
N THR A 50 9.59 -11.94 -3.00
CA THR A 50 9.81 -11.86 -4.46
C THR A 50 8.49 -11.99 -5.22
N CYS A 51 7.61 -12.90 -4.79
CA CYS A 51 6.28 -13.04 -5.37
C CYS A 51 5.43 -11.78 -5.19
N PHE A 52 5.52 -11.13 -4.02
CA PHE A 52 4.85 -9.85 -3.79
C PHE A 52 5.36 -8.77 -4.74
N TRP A 53 6.68 -8.59 -4.86
CA TRP A 53 7.27 -7.60 -5.77
C TRP A 53 6.83 -7.80 -7.21
N ARG A 54 6.86 -9.04 -7.71
CA ARG A 54 6.42 -9.34 -9.07
C ARG A 54 4.96 -8.95 -9.33
N LEU A 55 4.10 -9.08 -8.31
CA LEU A 55 2.70 -8.70 -8.44
C LEU A 55 2.53 -7.18 -8.51
N ILE A 56 3.32 -6.42 -7.74
CA ILE A 56 3.14 -4.97 -7.63
C ILE A 56 4.00 -4.16 -8.60
N GLU A 57 5.10 -4.73 -9.10
CA GLU A 57 6.05 -4.12 -10.03
C GLU A 57 5.39 -3.32 -11.17
N PRO A 58 4.39 -3.86 -11.91
CA PRO A 58 3.78 -3.11 -13.02
C PRO A 58 2.96 -1.89 -12.57
N TYR A 59 2.65 -1.77 -11.27
CA TYR A 59 1.88 -0.67 -10.69
C TYR A 59 2.78 0.35 -9.97
N ILE A 60 4.10 0.11 -9.88
CA ILE A 60 5.04 1.03 -9.27
C ILE A 60 5.45 2.09 -10.29
N LEU A 61 5.20 3.35 -9.95
CA LEU A 61 5.68 4.49 -10.73
C LEU A 61 7.21 4.51 -10.76
N ASP A 62 7.81 4.85 -11.90
CA ASP A 62 9.27 4.83 -12.08
C ASP A 62 10.00 5.66 -11.02
N GLY A 63 9.49 6.84 -10.69
CA GLY A 63 10.07 7.71 -9.65
C GLY A 63 10.01 7.13 -8.23
N LEU A 64 9.24 6.06 -8.00
CA LEU A 64 9.15 5.38 -6.69
C LEU A 64 10.08 4.17 -6.58
N LYS A 65 10.64 3.67 -7.69
CA LYS A 65 11.46 2.45 -7.70
C LYS A 65 12.72 2.57 -6.84
N ASP A 66 13.35 3.74 -6.84
CA ASP A 66 14.57 3.99 -6.07
C ASP A 66 14.33 3.96 -4.56
N PHE A 67 13.16 4.43 -4.10
CA PHE A 67 12.75 4.41 -2.69
C PHE A 67 12.38 3.01 -2.20
N LEU A 68 11.93 2.15 -3.11
CA LEU A 68 11.43 0.81 -2.80
C LEU A 68 12.51 -0.28 -2.89
N ARG A 69 13.71 0.07 -3.35
CA ARG A 69 14.85 -0.85 -3.47
C ARG A 69 15.25 -1.37 -2.08
N ALA A 70 14.97 -2.64 -1.82
CA ALA A 70 15.27 -3.30 -0.56
C ALA A 70 16.78 -3.22 -0.23
N GLY A 71 17.13 -2.40 0.75
CA GLY A 71 18.51 -2.18 1.19
C GLY A 71 19.20 -0.95 0.60
N GLY A 72 18.46 -0.03 -0.03
CA GLY A 72 18.81 1.38 -0.03
C GLY A 72 18.54 1.93 1.38
N GLU A 73 19.47 2.71 1.90
CA GLU A 73 19.41 3.34 3.20
C GLU A 73 18.14 4.20 3.21
N ALA A 74 17.06 3.69 3.79
CA ALA A 74 15.95 4.54 4.19
C ALA A 74 16.55 5.48 5.24
N SER A 75 16.99 6.65 4.79
CA SER A 75 17.61 7.69 5.60
C SER A 75 16.83 7.78 6.90
N GLU A 76 17.51 7.40 7.97
CA GLU A 76 17.05 7.53 9.34
C GLU A 76 16.84 9.02 9.63
N ASN A 77 15.69 9.53 9.22
CA ASN A 77 15.21 10.81 9.67
C ASN A 77 13.85 10.56 10.31
N GLY A 78 13.90 10.29 11.61
CA GLY A 78 12.71 10.17 12.42
C GLY A 78 11.92 11.48 12.37
N ALA A 79 10.81 11.50 11.63
CA ALA A 79 9.64 12.32 11.91
C ALA A 79 8.51 12.01 10.92
N SER A 80 7.30 11.87 11.50
CA SER A 80 5.98 12.01 10.87
C SER A 80 5.58 11.01 9.78
N ASP A 81 4.75 10.05 10.22
CA ASP A 81 3.59 9.58 9.44
C ASP A 81 2.83 10.78 8.84
N THR A 82 3.10 11.16 7.59
CA THR A 82 2.18 11.99 6.79
C THR A 82 2.30 11.64 5.31
N TRP A 83 1.96 10.39 4.95
CA TRP A 83 1.42 10.13 3.62
C TRP A 83 -0.08 10.41 3.68
N SER A 84 -0.45 11.68 3.55
CA SER A 84 -1.82 12.09 3.26
C SER A 84 -1.98 12.15 1.76
N SER A 85 -2.42 11.06 1.13
CA SER A 85 -3.00 11.14 -0.20
C SER A 85 -4.34 11.86 -0.07
N ARG A 86 -4.33 13.19 -0.25
CA ARG A 86 -5.56 13.92 -0.57
C ARG A 86 -5.97 13.47 -1.96
N PHE A 87 -7.02 12.64 -2.02
CA PHE A 87 -7.88 12.63 -3.20
C PHE A 87 -8.75 13.87 -3.09
N ASP A 88 -8.21 15.00 -3.56
CA ASP A 88 -9.05 16.16 -3.88
C ASP A 88 -9.75 15.81 -5.20
N SER A 89 -10.92 15.19 -5.09
CA SER A 89 -11.90 15.16 -6.17
C SER A 89 -12.46 16.57 -6.30
N ASP A 90 -11.77 17.40 -7.08
CA ASP A 90 -12.28 18.70 -7.49
C ASP A 90 -12.38 18.72 -9.01
N SER A 91 -13.54 18.28 -9.50
CA SER A 91 -13.97 18.47 -10.88
C SER A 91 -15.47 18.24 -10.96
N ASP A 92 -16.24 19.30 -10.71
CA ASP A 92 -17.46 19.55 -11.48
C ASP A 92 -17.46 21.03 -11.92
N PRO A 93 -17.46 21.31 -13.24
CA PRO A 93 -17.54 22.67 -13.75
C PRO A 93 -18.93 23.26 -13.48
N ALA A 94 -18.96 24.47 -12.96
CA ALA A 94 -20.17 25.26 -12.81
C ALA A 94 -20.83 25.50 -14.18
N PHE A 95 -21.97 24.85 -14.44
CA PHE A 95 -22.90 25.29 -15.47
C PHE A 95 -23.52 26.62 -15.02
N SER A 96 -22.85 27.72 -15.35
CA SER A 96 -23.53 29.00 -15.57
C SER A 96 -24.11 28.93 -16.97
N ASP A 97 -25.42 28.71 -17.08
CA ASP A 97 -26.12 29.17 -18.26
C ASP A 97 -26.97 30.37 -17.88
N SER A 98 -26.71 31.44 -18.61
CA SER A 98 -27.18 32.78 -18.33
C SER A 98 -28.56 32.96 -18.94
N ASP A 99 -29.38 33.69 -18.19
CA ASP A 99 -30.61 34.36 -18.59
C ASP A 99 -30.73 34.67 -20.10
N PHE A 100 -31.68 34.02 -20.78
CA PHE A 100 -32.30 34.54 -22.01
C PHE A 100 -33.79 34.19 -22.02
N GLN A 101 -34.58 35.28 -21.91
CA GLN A 101 -36.00 35.50 -22.24
C GLN A 101 -37.08 35.28 -21.16
#